data_AF-A0A924L6M8-F1
#
_entry.id   AF-A0A924L6M8-F1
#
_cell.length_a   1.000
_cell.length_b   1.000
_cell.length_c   1.000
_cell.angle_alpha   90.00
_cell.angle_beta   90.00
_cell.angle_gamma   90.00
#
_symmetry.space_group_name_H-M   'P 1'
#
loop_
_entity.id
_entity.type
_entity.pdbx_description
1 polymer ?
#
loop_
_entity_poly.entity_id
_entity_poly.type
_entity_poly.pdbx_seq_one_letter_code
_entity_poly.pdbx_strand_id
1 'polypeptide(L)'
;FAGSWNLYIATTYDRGLTWNTVQATPDSDPVQKGCISLGGGSNVCRNLLDFMGSTVDKQGRVLIGYADGCDDSCAAGGKNNHGSHASIARQSSGDGLFAAAGTTPVTPVSASPSASTSASTTSTTATVANGKGIALSWVSPSSNGGSAITGYRVYRDGVPLTTVSRTTYRDTSTTSGTAYSHAVSAVNAVGESANSSTATATAK
;
A
#
# COMPACT_ATOMS: atom_id res chain seq x y z
N PHE A 1 -31.56 -2.44 -7.98
CA PHE A 1 -31.01 -1.48 -7.01
C PHE A 1 -29.66 -1.01 -7.50
N ALA A 2 -29.32 0.26 -7.29
CA ALA A 2 -28.06 0.87 -7.73
C ALA A 2 -27.48 1.69 -6.56
N GLY A 3 -26.93 0.99 -5.57
CA GLY A 3 -26.33 1.60 -4.39
C GLY A 3 -24.82 1.43 -4.37
N SER A 4 -24.19 2.12 -3.42
CA SER A 4 -22.86 1.78 -2.92
C SER A 4 -23.00 0.69 -1.86
N TRP A 5 -22.05 -0.24 -1.82
CA TRP A 5 -22.03 -1.33 -0.86
C TRP A 5 -20.72 -1.24 -0.07
N ASN A 6 -20.83 -1.11 1.25
CA ASN A 6 -19.69 -1.05 2.17
C ASN A 6 -19.53 -2.40 2.88
N LEU A 7 -18.32 -2.72 3.34
CA LEU A 7 -18.14 -3.86 4.23
C LEU A 7 -18.62 -3.50 5.63
N TYR A 8 -19.39 -4.39 6.25
CA TYR A 8 -19.78 -4.31 7.66
C TYR A 8 -19.34 -5.57 8.40
N ILE A 9 -18.96 -5.40 9.67
CA ILE A 9 -18.58 -6.48 10.58
C ILE A 9 -19.52 -6.43 11.77
N ALA A 10 -20.34 -7.47 11.93
CA ALA A 10 -21.19 -7.66 13.10
C ALA A 10 -20.50 -8.62 14.09
N THR A 11 -20.40 -8.22 15.35
CA THR A 11 -19.76 -8.97 16.44
C THR A 11 -20.74 -9.16 17.58
N THR A 12 -20.68 -10.30 18.26
CA THR A 12 -21.46 -10.58 19.48
C THR A 12 -20.56 -11.16 20.55
N TYR A 13 -20.75 -10.70 21.79
CA TYR A 13 -19.96 -11.11 22.96
C TYR A 13 -20.82 -11.90 23.98
N ASP A 14 -22.12 -12.03 23.71
CA ASP A 14 -23.12 -12.61 24.61
C ASP A 14 -23.84 -13.84 24.00
N ARG A 15 -23.21 -14.48 23.00
CA ARG A 15 -23.73 -15.63 22.23
C ARG A 15 -24.92 -15.30 21.31
N GLY A 16 -24.97 -14.06 20.80
CA GLY A 16 -25.90 -13.64 19.76
C GLY A 16 -27.18 -12.96 20.27
N LEU A 17 -27.25 -12.63 21.57
CA LEU A 17 -28.37 -11.88 22.15
C LEU A 17 -28.31 -10.41 21.75
N THR A 18 -27.10 -9.83 21.68
CA THR A 18 -26.85 -8.49 21.15
C THR A 18 -25.69 -8.50 20.16
N TRP A 19 -25.68 -7.51 19.26
CA TRP A 19 -24.74 -7.39 18.16
C TRP A 19 -24.22 -5.96 18.07
N ASN A 20 -22.90 -5.81 18.02
CA ASN A 20 -22.21 -4.57 17.67
C ASN A 20 -21.76 -4.64 16.21
N THR A 21 -22.30 -3.75 15.38
CA THR A 21 -22.00 -3.69 13.94
C THR A 21 -21.20 -2.45 13.61
N VAL A 22 -20.04 -2.63 13.00
CA VAL A 22 -19.17 -1.54 12.53
C VAL A 22 -19.03 -1.58 11.01
N GLN A 23 -18.99 -0.41 10.38
CA GLN A 23 -18.58 -0.30 8.97
C GLN A 23 -17.05 -0.41 8.91
N ALA A 24 -16.54 -1.32 8.09
CA ALA A 24 -15.10 -1.63 8.00
C ALA A 24 -14.41 -0.92 6.84
N THR A 25 -15.15 -0.43 5.84
CA THR A 25 -14.64 0.46 4.79
C THR A 25 -15.13 1.89 4.96
N PRO A 26 -14.34 2.92 4.60
CA PRO A 26 -14.80 4.31 4.56
C PRO A 26 -16.02 4.53 3.65
N ASP A 27 -16.85 5.54 3.92
CA ASP A 27 -17.97 5.91 3.03
C ASP A 27 -17.51 6.38 1.64
N SER A 28 -16.29 6.88 1.54
CA SER A 28 -15.64 7.26 0.28
C SER A 28 -15.15 6.05 -0.53
N ASP A 29 -15.14 4.85 0.06
CA ASP A 29 -14.44 3.67 -0.45
C ASP A 29 -15.32 2.41 -0.29
N PRO A 30 -16.45 2.33 -1.04
CA PRO A 30 -17.32 1.18 -1.02
C PRO A 30 -16.70 0.01 -1.79
N VAL A 31 -16.84 -1.23 -1.32
CA VAL A 31 -16.29 -2.42 -2.02
C VAL A 31 -16.95 -2.71 -3.37
N GLN A 32 -18.12 -2.10 -3.64
CA GLN A 32 -18.89 -2.27 -4.86
C GLN A 32 -19.85 -1.09 -5.09
N LYS A 33 -20.13 -0.79 -6.36
CA LYS A 33 -21.23 0.10 -6.78
C LYS A 33 -22.19 -0.59 -7.76
N GLY A 34 -23.46 -0.21 -7.73
CA GLY A 34 -24.48 -0.68 -8.68
C GLY A 34 -25.21 -1.94 -8.22
N CYS A 35 -25.39 -2.89 -9.15
CA CYS A 35 -26.15 -4.12 -8.96
C CYS A 35 -25.33 -5.24 -8.31
N ILE A 36 -25.99 -6.09 -7.50
CA ILE A 36 -25.46 -7.38 -7.01
C ILE A 36 -26.12 -8.53 -7.78
N SER A 37 -25.33 -9.56 -8.13
CA SER A 37 -25.84 -10.87 -8.55
C SER A 37 -26.18 -11.72 -7.33
N LEU A 38 -27.43 -12.21 -7.24
CA LEU A 38 -27.87 -13.16 -6.21
C LEU A 38 -27.80 -14.62 -6.69
N GLY A 39 -27.43 -14.84 -7.95
CA GLY A 39 -27.20 -16.16 -8.54
C GLY A 39 -25.73 -16.39 -8.89
N GLY A 40 -25.34 -17.67 -9.01
CA GLY A 40 -24.01 -18.06 -9.48
C GLY A 40 -23.82 -17.91 -11.00
N GLY A 41 -22.57 -18.03 -11.44
CA GLY A 41 -22.18 -17.94 -12.86
C GLY A 41 -21.62 -16.57 -13.27
N SER A 42 -21.43 -16.38 -14.57
CA SER A 42 -20.74 -15.22 -15.15
C SER A 42 -21.72 -14.09 -15.46
N ASN A 43 -22.01 -13.25 -14.46
CA ASN A 43 -22.84 -12.04 -14.61
C ASN A 43 -22.00 -10.79 -14.29
N VAL A 44 -22.20 -9.68 -15.00
CA VAL A 44 -21.49 -8.40 -14.75
C VAL A 44 -21.84 -7.77 -13.39
N CYS A 45 -22.95 -8.16 -12.76
CA CYS A 45 -23.28 -7.80 -11.38
C CYS A 45 -22.63 -8.72 -10.33
N ARG A 46 -21.88 -9.77 -10.74
CA ARG A 46 -21.03 -10.55 -9.82
C ARG A 46 -19.73 -9.80 -9.63
N ASN A 47 -19.54 -9.28 -8.41
CA ASN A 47 -18.44 -8.37 -8.13
C ASN A 47 -17.28 -9.02 -7.40
N LEU A 48 -17.58 -9.84 -6.40
CA LEU A 48 -16.56 -10.49 -5.59
C LEU A 48 -16.30 -11.90 -6.12
N LEU A 49 -15.04 -12.31 -6.03
CA LEU A 49 -14.69 -13.72 -5.87
C LEU A 49 -15.39 -14.21 -4.60
N ASP A 50 -16.00 -15.40 -4.61
CA ASP A 50 -17.02 -15.82 -3.62
C ASP A 50 -16.44 -16.16 -2.23
N PHE A 51 -15.29 -15.57 -1.88
CA PHE A 51 -14.43 -15.89 -0.76
C PHE A 51 -14.13 -14.65 0.07
N MET A 52 -14.92 -14.45 1.12
CA MET A 52 -14.54 -13.62 2.26
C MET A 52 -14.08 -14.53 3.40
N GLY A 53 -12.99 -14.17 4.05
CA GLY A 53 -12.42 -14.91 5.17
C GLY A 53 -12.45 -14.09 6.44
N SER A 54 -12.74 -14.73 7.58
CA SER A 54 -12.58 -14.11 8.90
C SER A 54 -11.62 -14.93 9.75
N THR A 55 -10.82 -14.25 10.56
CA THR A 55 -9.95 -14.86 11.57
C THR A 55 -9.78 -13.93 12.76
N VAL A 56 -9.16 -14.43 13.82
CA VAL A 56 -8.96 -13.71 15.08
C VAL A 56 -7.49 -13.83 15.47
N ASP A 57 -6.84 -12.72 15.79
CA ASP A 57 -5.45 -12.77 16.26
C ASP A 57 -5.34 -13.21 17.73
N LYS A 58 -4.11 -13.43 18.21
CA LYS A 58 -3.85 -13.88 19.58
C LYS A 58 -4.31 -12.91 20.69
N GLN A 59 -4.77 -11.70 20.35
CA GLN A 59 -5.36 -10.74 21.28
C GLN A 59 -6.89 -10.64 21.15
N GLY A 60 -7.53 -11.48 20.33
CA GLY A 60 -8.97 -11.46 20.12
C GLY A 60 -9.44 -10.46 19.06
N ARG A 61 -8.55 -9.77 18.35
CA ARG A 61 -8.96 -8.80 17.33
C ARG A 61 -9.44 -9.49 16.06
N VAL A 62 -10.56 -9.02 15.52
CA VAL A 62 -11.11 -9.53 14.26
C VAL A 62 -10.28 -9.04 13.08
N LEU A 63 -9.95 -9.95 12.16
CA LEU A 63 -9.39 -9.69 10.84
C LEU A 63 -10.33 -10.26 9.77
N ILE A 64 -10.70 -9.45 8.79
CA ILE A 64 -11.53 -9.86 7.65
C ILE A 64 -10.72 -9.67 6.36
N GLY A 65 -10.47 -10.77 5.65
CA GLY A 65 -10.01 -10.74 4.26
C GLY A 65 -11.21 -10.62 3.33
N TYR A 66 -11.20 -9.65 2.43
CA TYR A 66 -12.26 -9.42 1.45
C TYR A 66 -11.66 -9.06 0.08
N ALA A 67 -12.41 -9.36 -0.98
CA ALA A 67 -12.09 -8.86 -2.31
C ALA A 67 -12.72 -7.47 -2.47
N ASP A 68 -11.91 -6.51 -2.92
CA ASP A 68 -12.34 -5.15 -3.20
C ASP A 68 -12.42 -4.96 -4.71
N GLY A 69 -13.63 -4.67 -5.19
CA GLY A 69 -13.91 -4.53 -6.61
C GLY A 69 -14.33 -3.14 -7.03
N CYS A 70 -14.01 -2.12 -6.25
CA CYS A 70 -14.28 -0.72 -6.55
C CYS A 70 -13.05 0.14 -6.17
N ASP A 71 -11.97 0.03 -6.95
CA ASP A 71 -10.70 0.74 -6.69
C ASP A 71 -10.83 2.28 -6.75
N ASP A 72 -9.71 2.98 -6.48
CA ASP A 72 -9.44 4.42 -6.65
C ASP A 72 -10.46 5.18 -7.52
N SER A 73 -10.63 4.73 -8.77
CA SER A 73 -11.46 5.40 -9.78
C SER A 73 -12.96 5.25 -9.52
N CYS A 74 -13.38 4.09 -9.03
CA CYS A 74 -14.73 3.82 -8.56
C CYS A 74 -14.99 4.51 -7.22
N ALA A 75 -14.09 4.40 -6.25
CA ALA A 75 -14.16 5.07 -4.95
C ALA A 75 -14.39 6.58 -5.10
N ALA A 76 -13.58 7.26 -5.93
CA ALA A 76 -13.64 8.70 -6.24
C ALA A 76 -14.92 9.19 -6.97
N GLY A 77 -15.97 8.38 -7.05
CA GLY A 77 -17.27 8.73 -7.64
C GLY A 77 -17.54 8.10 -9.00
N GLY A 78 -16.59 7.33 -9.54
CA GLY A 78 -16.75 6.60 -10.79
C GLY A 78 -17.77 5.45 -10.70
N LYS A 79 -17.96 4.80 -11.86
CA LYS A 79 -18.71 3.56 -11.97
C LYS A 79 -17.90 2.42 -11.36
N ASN A 80 -18.60 1.36 -10.99
CA ASN A 80 -17.98 0.07 -10.67
C ASN A 80 -17.05 -0.39 -11.80
N ASN A 81 -15.85 -0.79 -11.43
CA ASN A 81 -14.74 -1.15 -12.32
C ASN A 81 -14.28 -2.59 -12.14
N HIS A 82 -14.88 -3.34 -11.20
CA HIS A 82 -14.63 -4.76 -11.00
C HIS A 82 -13.16 -5.07 -10.70
N GLY A 83 -12.57 -4.25 -9.82
CA GLY A 83 -11.24 -4.48 -9.25
C GLY A 83 -11.07 -5.90 -8.66
N SER A 84 -9.82 -6.32 -8.52
CA SER A 84 -9.46 -7.65 -7.99
C SER A 84 -8.49 -7.57 -6.82
N HIS A 85 -8.61 -6.49 -6.03
CA HIS A 85 -7.70 -6.24 -4.91
C HIS A 85 -8.05 -7.13 -3.72
N ALA A 86 -7.03 -7.79 -3.16
CA ALA A 86 -7.16 -8.53 -1.91
C ALA A 86 -6.90 -7.58 -0.74
N SER A 87 -7.95 -7.27 0.02
CA SER A 87 -7.94 -6.30 1.11
C SER A 87 -8.14 -6.98 2.46
N ILE A 88 -7.53 -6.42 3.52
CA ILE A 88 -7.68 -6.92 4.89
C ILE A 88 -8.13 -5.78 5.80
N ALA A 89 -9.37 -5.86 6.29
CA ALA A 89 -9.83 -5.04 7.39
C ALA A 89 -9.38 -5.66 8.71
N ARG A 90 -8.85 -4.87 9.63
CA ARG A 90 -8.42 -5.31 10.96
C ARG A 90 -8.96 -4.39 12.03
N GLN A 91 -9.53 -4.97 13.07
CA GLN A 91 -9.98 -4.23 14.23
C GLN A 91 -8.84 -3.41 14.87
N SER A 92 -9.06 -2.10 15.00
CA SER A 92 -8.12 -1.14 15.59
C SER A 92 -8.51 -0.72 17.01
N SER A 93 -9.80 -0.78 17.35
CA SER A 93 -10.38 -0.38 18.64
C SER A 93 -11.62 -1.21 19.03
N GLY A 94 -12.13 -1.05 20.26
CA GLY A 94 -13.27 -1.80 20.80
C GLY A 94 -12.87 -3.09 21.53
N ASP A 95 -13.82 -4.00 21.76
CA ASP A 95 -13.58 -5.26 22.48
C ASP A 95 -13.17 -6.39 21.52
N GLY A 96 -12.24 -7.24 21.95
CA GLY A 96 -11.82 -8.43 21.19
C GLY A 96 -12.69 -9.65 21.51
N LEU A 97 -12.85 -10.58 20.57
CA LEU A 97 -13.67 -11.80 20.74
C LEU A 97 -13.15 -12.78 21.82
N PHE A 98 -11.92 -12.61 22.30
CA PHE A 98 -11.36 -13.37 23.42
C PHE A 98 -11.45 -12.62 24.76
N ALA A 99 -11.83 -11.34 24.76
CA ALA A 99 -12.08 -10.59 25.98
C ALA A 99 -13.45 -10.97 26.53
N ALA A 100 -13.47 -11.80 27.57
CA ALA A 100 -14.71 -12.25 28.22
C ALA A 100 -15.35 -11.10 29.02
N ALA A 101 -16.14 -10.27 28.33
CA ALA A 101 -17.10 -9.29 28.89
C ALA A 101 -16.58 -8.32 29.98
N GLY A 102 -15.26 -8.10 30.08
CA GLY A 102 -14.70 -7.28 31.16
C GLY A 102 -13.20 -7.01 31.03
N THR A 103 -12.87 -5.85 30.45
CA THR A 103 -11.52 -5.25 30.31
C THR A 103 -10.53 -6.00 29.40
N THR A 104 -9.57 -5.34 28.74
CA THR A 104 -9.45 -3.90 28.41
C THR A 104 -9.85 -3.68 26.95
N PRO A 105 -10.52 -2.57 26.58
CA PRO A 105 -10.70 -2.23 25.17
C PRO A 105 -9.35 -2.24 24.46
N VAL A 106 -9.26 -2.75 23.23
CA VAL A 106 -8.06 -2.51 22.45
C VAL A 106 -7.97 -1.00 22.24
N THR A 107 -6.99 -0.38 22.91
CA THR A 107 -6.68 1.04 22.73
C THR A 107 -6.49 1.28 21.23
N PRO A 108 -7.05 2.37 20.66
CA PRO A 108 -6.94 2.62 19.23
C PRO A 108 -5.47 2.61 18.82
N VAL A 109 -5.05 1.48 18.23
CA VAL A 109 -3.83 1.48 17.45
C VAL A 109 -4.18 2.33 16.25
N SER A 110 -3.69 3.57 16.25
CA SER A 110 -3.81 4.43 15.08
C SER A 110 -3.30 3.60 13.92
N ALA A 111 -4.19 3.29 12.99
CA ALA A 111 -3.84 2.70 11.72
C ALA A 111 -3.21 3.81 10.88
N SER A 112 -2.03 4.29 11.32
CA SER A 112 -0.98 4.57 10.37
C SER A 112 -0.93 3.34 9.47
N PRO A 113 -1.10 3.47 8.15
CA PRO A 113 -0.97 2.32 7.26
C PRO A 113 0.34 1.64 7.63
N SER A 114 0.30 0.32 7.91
CA SER A 114 1.47 -0.45 8.32
C SER A 114 2.58 -0.11 7.37
N ALA A 115 3.55 0.67 7.86
CA ALA A 115 4.31 1.47 6.92
C ALA A 115 5.07 0.51 6.00
N SER A 116 4.92 0.75 4.70
CA SER A 116 5.23 -0.19 3.64
C SER A 116 6.34 0.39 2.80
N THR A 117 7.28 -0.44 2.38
CA THR A 117 8.37 -0.03 1.50
C THR A 117 7.91 0.25 0.06
N SER A 118 6.60 0.28 -0.21
CA SER A 118 6.01 0.64 -1.52
C SER A 118 6.22 2.10 -1.96
N ALA A 119 7.05 2.87 -1.26
CA ALA A 119 7.51 4.21 -1.64
C ALA A 119 8.55 4.16 -2.78
N SER A 120 8.22 3.55 -3.93
CA SER A 120 9.16 3.43 -5.05
C SER A 120 9.34 4.76 -5.80
N THR A 121 10.58 5.14 -6.08
CA THR A 121 10.94 6.25 -6.97
C THR A 121 10.76 5.81 -8.42
N THR A 122 9.70 6.27 -9.11
CA THR A 122 9.32 5.74 -10.43
C THR A 122 10.39 5.90 -11.51
N SER A 123 11.14 7.00 -11.49
CA SER A 123 12.15 7.32 -12.51
C SER A 123 13.41 7.96 -11.93
N THR A 124 14.55 7.45 -12.40
CA THR A 124 15.88 8.06 -12.27
C THR A 124 16.33 8.50 -13.66
N THR A 125 17.07 9.61 -13.74
CA THR A 125 17.78 10.04 -14.95
C THR A 125 19.27 10.10 -14.67
N ALA A 126 20.08 9.72 -15.67
CA ALA A 126 21.54 9.75 -15.61
C ALA A 126 22.05 10.56 -16.81
N THR A 127 22.89 11.55 -16.55
CA THR A 127 23.46 12.44 -17.56
C THR A 127 24.97 12.58 -17.34
N VAL A 128 25.73 12.76 -18.41
CA VAL A 128 27.16 13.06 -18.29
C VAL A 128 27.30 14.46 -17.68
N ALA A 129 27.98 14.56 -16.53
CA ALA A 129 28.17 15.84 -15.87
C ALA A 129 29.18 16.70 -16.64
N ASN A 130 29.10 18.02 -16.53
CA ASN A 130 30.20 18.89 -16.98
C ASN A 130 31.43 18.65 -16.08
N GLY A 131 32.51 18.14 -16.67
CA GLY A 131 33.69 17.62 -15.97
C GLY A 131 33.63 16.11 -15.73
N LYS A 132 34.38 15.59 -14.76
CA LYS A 132 34.38 14.14 -14.44
C LYS A 132 33.05 13.70 -13.82
N GLY A 133 32.51 12.56 -14.25
CA GLY A 133 31.42 11.88 -13.54
C GLY A 133 30.04 11.89 -14.21
N ILE A 134 29.10 11.17 -13.59
CA ILE A 134 27.70 11.07 -14.02
C ILE A 134 26.82 11.83 -13.00
N ALA A 135 25.98 12.73 -13.49
CA ALA A 135 24.98 13.43 -12.68
C ALA A 135 23.64 12.68 -12.74
N LEU A 136 23.11 12.36 -11.57
CA LEU A 136 21.83 11.69 -11.36
C LEU A 136 20.80 12.66 -10.80
N SER A 137 19.56 12.58 -11.28
CA SER A 137 18.40 13.17 -10.62
C SER A 137 17.20 12.25 -10.73
N TRP A 138 16.31 12.28 -9.73
CA TRP A 138 15.12 11.45 -9.66
C TRP A 138 13.97 12.23 -9.04
N VAL A 139 12.75 11.70 -9.18
CA VAL A 139 11.55 12.26 -8.54
C VAL A 139 11.26 11.48 -7.27
N SER A 140 10.91 12.18 -6.19
CA SER A 140 10.44 11.55 -4.95
C SER A 140 9.20 10.67 -5.21
N PRO A 141 9.03 9.56 -4.47
CA PRO A 141 7.81 8.76 -4.55
C PRO A 141 6.55 9.59 -4.23
N SER A 142 5.43 9.30 -4.90
CA SER A 142 4.14 9.94 -4.61
C SER A 142 3.55 9.53 -3.26
N SER A 143 3.93 8.35 -2.75
CA SER A 143 3.62 7.88 -1.41
C SER A 143 4.90 7.64 -0.64
N ASN A 144 5.00 8.12 0.60
CA ASN A 144 6.10 7.82 1.51
C ASN A 144 5.95 6.47 2.24
N GLY A 145 4.89 5.71 1.92
CA GLY A 145 4.62 4.43 2.54
C GLY A 145 4.18 4.52 4.00
N GLY A 146 3.71 5.67 4.48
CA GLY A 146 3.26 5.86 5.86
C GLY A 146 4.34 6.33 6.84
N SER A 147 5.59 6.51 6.40
CA SER A 147 6.68 7.08 7.20
C SER A 147 7.44 8.12 6.39
N ALA A 148 7.89 9.21 7.03
CA ALA A 148 8.72 10.22 6.37
C ALA A 148 9.98 9.59 5.75
N ILE A 149 10.29 9.97 4.50
CA ILE A 149 11.50 9.54 3.80
C ILE A 149 12.71 10.22 4.47
N THR A 150 13.67 9.41 4.91
CA THR A 150 14.91 9.85 5.57
C THR A 150 16.07 9.96 4.59
N GLY A 151 15.96 9.36 3.40
CA GLY A 151 16.94 9.50 2.33
C GLY A 151 16.64 8.59 1.13
N TYR A 152 17.64 8.48 0.25
CA TYR A 152 17.60 7.69 -0.97
C TYR A 152 18.90 6.88 -1.08
N ARG A 153 18.80 5.57 -1.33
CA ARG A 153 20.00 4.77 -1.64
C ARG A 153 20.24 4.78 -3.13
N VAL A 154 21.45 5.16 -3.53
CA VAL A 154 21.91 5.15 -4.91
C VAL A 154 22.64 3.83 -5.16
N TYR A 155 22.30 3.18 -6.26
CA TYR A 155 22.92 1.96 -6.74
C TYR A 155 23.72 2.24 -8.02
N ARG A 156 24.82 1.52 -8.21
CA ARG A 156 25.55 1.42 -9.47
C ARG A 156 25.71 -0.05 -9.84
N ASP A 157 25.29 -0.44 -11.03
CA ASP A 157 25.38 -1.81 -11.57
C ASP A 157 24.81 -2.88 -10.61
N GLY A 158 23.68 -2.54 -9.98
CA GLY A 158 22.99 -3.36 -8.99
C GLY A 158 23.57 -3.32 -7.57
N VAL A 159 24.73 -2.69 -7.35
CA VAL A 159 25.41 -2.63 -6.06
C VAL A 159 25.13 -1.29 -5.34
N PRO A 160 24.82 -1.28 -4.03
CA PRO A 160 24.77 -0.08 -3.21
C PRO A 160 26.04 0.79 -3.33
N LEU A 161 25.88 2.05 -3.76
CA LEU A 161 26.97 3.02 -3.87
C LEU A 161 27.02 3.98 -2.67
N THR A 162 25.88 4.59 -2.32
CA THR A 162 25.78 5.55 -1.22
C THR A 162 24.33 5.81 -0.79
N THR A 163 24.12 6.61 0.25
CA THR A 163 22.80 7.13 0.67
C THR A 163 22.85 8.65 0.78
N VAL A 164 21.86 9.35 0.22
CA VAL A 164 21.78 10.81 0.19
C VAL A 164 20.39 11.31 0.62
N SER A 165 20.30 12.54 1.12
CA SER A 165 19.04 13.16 1.53
C SER A 165 18.36 14.01 0.45
N ARG A 166 19.04 14.27 -0.68
CA ARG A 166 18.53 15.06 -1.81
C ARG A 166 18.15 14.15 -2.98
N THR A 167 17.26 14.63 -3.85
CA THR A 167 16.85 13.95 -5.09
C THR A 167 17.85 14.08 -6.25
N THR A 168 19.12 14.31 -5.92
CA THR A 168 20.22 14.54 -6.86
C THR A 168 21.52 13.98 -6.28
N TYR A 169 22.34 13.34 -7.11
CA TYR A 169 23.67 12.88 -6.74
C TYR A 169 24.64 13.03 -7.92
N ARG A 170 25.92 13.32 -7.65
CA ARG A 170 26.97 13.29 -8.68
C ARG A 170 27.93 12.15 -8.37
N ASP A 171 27.96 11.18 -9.26
CA ASP A 171 28.87 10.05 -9.20
C ASP A 171 30.24 10.43 -9.81
N THR A 172 31.24 10.68 -8.98
CA THR A 172 32.59 11.11 -9.39
C THR A 172 33.64 9.99 -9.38
N SER A 173 33.27 8.77 -8.97
CA SER A 173 34.17 7.59 -8.96
C SER A 173 33.98 6.68 -10.19
N THR A 174 33.52 7.27 -11.29
CA THR A 174 33.42 6.65 -12.62
C THR A 174 34.72 6.78 -13.41
N THR A 175 34.98 5.83 -14.32
CA THR A 175 36.09 5.87 -15.28
C THR A 175 35.61 6.37 -16.64
N SER A 176 36.36 7.27 -17.28
CA SER A 176 36.03 7.80 -18.62
C SER A 176 35.91 6.68 -19.65
N GLY A 177 34.94 6.79 -20.56
CA GLY A 177 34.63 5.77 -21.57
C GLY A 177 33.87 4.55 -21.04
N THR A 178 33.65 4.41 -19.73
CA THR A 178 32.91 3.28 -19.15
C THR A 178 31.42 3.61 -19.00
N ALA A 179 30.56 2.71 -19.47
CA ALA A 179 29.11 2.77 -19.26
C ALA A 179 28.75 2.24 -17.87
N TYR A 180 27.90 2.97 -17.15
CA TYR A 180 27.40 2.61 -15.83
C TYR A 180 25.88 2.69 -15.82
N SER A 181 25.26 1.78 -15.08
CA SER A 181 23.83 1.74 -14.85
C SER A 181 23.52 2.15 -13.40
N HIS A 182 22.55 3.06 -13.22
CA HIS A 182 22.20 3.62 -11.92
C HIS A 182 20.72 3.44 -11.63
N ALA A 183 20.41 3.10 -10.38
CA ALA A 183 19.04 3.04 -9.87
C ALA A 183 18.99 3.66 -8.47
N VAL A 184 17.79 4.02 -8.02
CA VAL A 184 17.58 4.66 -6.71
C VAL A 184 16.41 3.99 -5.99
N SER A 185 16.50 3.86 -4.67
CA SER A 185 15.40 3.50 -3.78
C SER A 185 15.15 4.63 -2.77
N ALA A 186 13.94 4.74 -2.22
CA ALA A 186 13.67 5.57 -1.06
C ALA A 186 13.88 4.78 0.23
N VAL A 187 14.37 5.46 1.28
CA VAL A 187 14.59 4.90 2.61
C VAL A 187 13.78 5.70 3.62
N ASN A 188 13.05 5.01 4.50
CA ASN A 188 12.31 5.59 5.62
C ASN A 188 12.56 4.77 6.91
N ALA A 189 11.88 5.10 8.01
CA ALA A 189 12.06 4.42 9.30
C ALA A 189 11.60 2.95 9.33
N VAL A 190 10.86 2.47 8.32
CA VAL A 190 10.50 1.06 8.17
C VAL A 190 11.57 0.29 7.40
N GLY A 191 12.15 0.91 6.37
CA GLY A 191 13.12 0.23 5.52
C GLY A 191 13.28 0.93 4.17
N GLU A 192 13.56 0.11 3.16
CA GLU A 192 13.98 0.56 1.84
C GLU A 192 13.04 0.05 0.74
N SER A 193 12.72 0.91 -0.22
CA SER A 193 11.81 0.61 -1.31
C SER A 193 12.40 -0.32 -2.36
N ALA A 194 11.53 -0.82 -3.25
CA ALA A 194 11.98 -1.28 -4.55
C ALA A 194 12.77 -0.18 -5.28
N ASN A 195 13.71 -0.59 -6.14
CA ASN A 195 14.49 0.31 -6.97
C ASN A 195 13.63 0.97 -8.06
N SER A 196 14.07 2.15 -8.50
CA SER A 196 13.60 2.83 -9.69
C SER A 196 13.86 2.01 -10.96
N SER A 197 13.24 2.44 -12.06
CA SER A 197 13.78 2.17 -13.39
C SER A 197 15.26 2.58 -13.48
N THR A 198 16.06 1.78 -14.16
CA THR A 198 17.52 1.98 -14.30
C THR A 198 17.82 3.03 -15.37
N ALA A 199 18.73 3.96 -15.07
CA ALA A 199 19.25 4.94 -16.01
C ALA A 199 20.72 4.63 -16.33
N THR A 200 21.09 4.67 -17.61
CA THR A 200 22.45 4.32 -18.07
C THR A 200 23.14 5.52 -18.70
N ALA A 201 24.40 5.76 -18.34
CA ALA A 201 25.24 6.78 -18.98
C ALA A 201 26.70 6.32 -19.10
N THR A 202 27.37 6.76 -20.17
CA THR A 202 28.82 6.56 -20.36
C THR A 202 29.58 7.75 -19.81
N ALA A 203 30.43 7.52 -18.81
CA ALA A 203 31.19 8.59 -18.18
C ALA A 203 32.22 9.22 -19.15
N LYS A 204 32.49 10.51 -18.96
CA LYS A 204 33.47 11.30 -19.71
C LYS A 204 34.63 11.72 -18.81
#